data_AF-A0A3D0NHL2-F1
#
_entry.id   AF-A0A3D0NHL2-F1
#
_cell.length_a   1.000
_cell.length_b   1.000
_cell.length_c   1.000
_cell.angle_alpha   90.00
_cell.angle_beta   90.00
_cell.angle_gamma   90.00
#
_symmetry.space_group_name_H-M   'P 1'
#
loop_
_entity.id
_entity.type
_entity.pdbx_description
1 polymer ?
#
loop_
_entity_poly.entity_id
_entity_poly.type
_entity_poly.pdbx_seq_one_letter_code
_entity_poly.pdbx_strand_id
1 'polypeptide(L)'
;MLLFICFCCLLSGCRDQEYLVQRSDLFAPIKRPFNPETWIGPSPSKRSLNTLQRYDLVVWDDSDWIRKYSLDETLVRLQASIQQGTTQEKLYALAELAFLDAQTLLDDDQPHRALERYTLALVNAYEFLFTPRFQHSRNPYDPQFQEICRIYNQSLEQAMRIMAGDKQLRDGTTYSISVGEQQVNVQLRFPPQTQLAELKFVSDFRIQKLLRHHRTFGLGVP
;
A
#
# COMPACT_ATOMS: atom_id res chain seq x y z
N MET A 1 71.31 4.58 -22.73
CA MET A 1 70.95 5.20 -21.44
C MET A 1 69.44 5.31 -21.42
N LEU A 2 68.81 4.44 -20.63
CA LEU A 2 67.43 3.98 -20.79
C LEU A 2 66.37 5.07 -20.51
N LEU A 3 65.40 5.13 -21.42
CA LEU A 3 64.05 5.68 -21.23
C LEU A 3 63.41 5.05 -19.98
N PHE A 4 63.15 5.84 -18.95
CA PHE A 4 62.36 5.43 -17.81
C PHE A 4 61.47 6.59 -17.37
N ILE A 5 60.25 6.25 -16.94
CA ILE A 5 59.25 7.11 -16.29
C ILE A 5 58.24 7.76 -17.27
N CYS A 6 57.40 6.91 -17.88
CA CYS A 6 56.04 7.29 -18.30
C CYS A 6 55.11 6.09 -18.13
N PHE A 7 54.92 5.63 -16.88
CA PHE A 7 54.05 4.49 -16.60
C PHE A 7 53.51 4.54 -15.16
N CYS A 8 52.65 5.52 -14.82
CA CYS A 8 51.97 5.48 -13.50
C CYS A 8 50.67 6.30 -13.36
N CYS A 9 49.93 6.62 -14.43
CA CYS A 9 48.66 7.36 -14.30
C CYS A 9 47.44 6.68 -14.94
N LEU A 10 47.41 5.35 -15.08
CA LEU A 10 46.29 4.62 -15.71
C LEU A 10 45.43 3.76 -14.79
N LEU A 11 45.60 3.81 -13.47
CA LEU A 11 44.86 2.94 -12.56
C LEU A 11 44.35 3.69 -11.34
N SER A 12 43.23 4.39 -11.47
CA SER A 12 42.30 4.69 -10.35
C SER A 12 40.99 5.28 -10.87
N GLY A 13 40.29 4.51 -11.71
CA GLY A 13 38.90 4.75 -12.04
C GLY A 13 38.03 3.66 -11.45
N CYS A 14 38.03 3.51 -10.11
CA CYS A 14 36.98 2.73 -9.43
C CYS A 14 35.66 3.49 -9.59
N ARG A 15 35.03 3.32 -10.75
CA ARG A 15 33.66 3.78 -10.99
C ARG A 15 32.79 2.95 -10.07
N ASP A 16 32.31 3.58 -9.01
CA ASP A 16 31.41 3.00 -8.03
C ASP A 16 30.16 2.41 -8.72
N GLN A 17 30.12 1.07 -8.80
CA GLN A 17 29.12 0.28 -9.51
C GLN A 17 27.85 0.03 -8.67
N GLU A 18 27.73 0.65 -7.50
CA GLU A 18 26.56 0.48 -6.66
C GLU A 18 25.38 1.26 -7.26
N TYR A 19 24.49 0.53 -7.93
CA TYR A 19 23.24 1.05 -8.51
C TYR A 19 22.05 0.81 -7.59
N LEU A 20 22.11 -0.19 -6.70
CA LEU A 20 21.04 -0.50 -5.75
C LEU A 20 21.45 -0.02 -4.37
N VAL A 21 20.60 0.79 -3.75
CA VAL A 21 20.83 1.25 -2.37
C VAL A 21 19.58 0.95 -1.56
N GLN A 22 19.77 0.38 -0.37
CA GLN A 22 18.66 0.13 0.55
C GLN A 22 18.04 1.47 0.99
N ARG A 23 16.71 1.54 0.96
CA ARG A 23 15.97 2.72 1.41
C ARG A 23 15.95 2.74 2.93
N SER A 24 16.30 3.89 3.51
CA SER A 24 16.08 4.17 4.93
C SER A 24 14.65 4.64 5.21
N ASP A 25 13.91 5.09 4.19
CA ASP A 25 12.56 5.64 4.25
C ASP A 25 11.49 4.62 3.79
N LEU A 26 11.41 3.49 4.48
CA LEU A 26 10.48 2.39 4.18
C LEU A 26 9.00 2.81 4.21
N PHE A 27 8.69 3.88 4.96
CA PHE A 27 7.33 4.30 5.27
C PHE A 27 6.92 5.64 4.70
N ALA A 28 7.62 6.19 3.67
CA ALA A 28 7.30 7.52 3.17
C ALA A 28 5.78 7.68 3.00
N PRO A 29 5.09 8.41 3.90
CA PRO A 29 3.65 8.39 3.96
C PRO A 29 3.12 8.98 2.66
N ILE A 30 1.84 8.79 2.38
CA ILE A 30 1.18 9.56 1.34
C ILE A 30 1.33 11.01 1.75
N LYS A 31 2.34 11.71 1.20
CA LYS A 31 2.59 13.12 1.48
C LYS A 31 1.52 13.92 0.76
N ARG A 32 0.30 13.90 1.29
CA ARG A 32 -0.68 14.95 1.02
C ARG A 32 -0.39 16.07 2.00
N PRO A 33 -0.21 17.31 1.54
CA PRO A 33 -0.26 18.45 2.44
C PRO A 33 -1.64 18.47 3.09
N PHE A 34 -1.62 18.58 4.43
CA PHE A 34 -2.76 18.53 5.33
C PHE A 34 -2.99 19.92 5.93
N ASN A 35 -4.25 20.27 6.14
CA ASN A 35 -4.65 21.29 7.11
C ASN A 35 -5.42 20.56 8.23
N PRO A 36 -4.80 20.34 9.41
CA PRO A 36 -5.48 19.85 10.61
C PRO A 36 -6.34 20.95 11.18
N GLU A 37 -7.53 20.63 11.70
CA GLU A 37 -7.83 20.89 13.13
C GLU A 37 -8.80 19.86 13.75
N THR A 38 -9.53 19.02 12.98
CA THR A 38 -10.56 18.14 13.57
C THR A 38 -10.43 16.64 13.29
N TRP A 39 -9.51 16.23 12.41
CA TRP A 39 -9.36 14.82 12.02
C TRP A 39 -8.31 14.09 12.88
N ILE A 40 -8.76 13.17 13.76
CA ILE A 40 -7.84 12.31 14.53
C ILE A 40 -7.40 11.12 13.64
N GLY A 41 -6.14 11.15 13.18
CA GLY A 41 -5.52 10.12 12.32
C GLY A 41 -5.18 10.61 10.91
N PRO A 42 -4.85 9.72 9.96
CA PRO A 42 -4.60 10.12 8.58
C PRO A 42 -5.91 10.53 7.89
N SER A 43 -5.91 11.68 7.21
CA SER A 43 -7.13 12.25 6.59
C SER A 43 -7.46 11.62 5.23
N PRO A 44 -8.74 11.28 4.96
CA PRO A 44 -9.16 10.71 3.70
C PRO A 44 -9.02 11.73 2.57
N SER A 45 -8.93 11.23 1.34
CA SER A 45 -8.97 12.10 0.17
C SER A 45 -10.31 12.82 0.08
N LYS A 46 -10.34 13.96 -0.61
CA LYS A 46 -11.59 14.68 -0.92
C LYS A 46 -12.64 13.77 -1.59
N ARG A 47 -12.22 12.79 -2.41
CA ARG A 47 -13.13 11.84 -3.06
C ARG A 47 -13.77 10.88 -2.05
N SER A 48 -12.97 10.34 -1.13
CA SER A 48 -13.50 9.49 -0.06
C SER A 48 -14.36 10.29 0.90
N LEU A 49 -13.98 11.52 1.22
CA LEU A 49 -14.81 12.42 2.02
C LEU A 49 -16.19 12.67 1.36
N ASN A 50 -16.23 12.99 0.06
CA ASN A 50 -17.50 13.14 -0.67
C ASN A 50 -18.35 11.86 -0.64
N THR A 51 -17.71 10.68 -0.67
CA THR A 51 -18.39 9.39 -0.56
C THR A 51 -18.97 9.22 0.84
N LEU A 52 -18.18 9.50 1.88
CA LEU A 52 -18.64 9.47 3.26
C LEU A 52 -19.80 10.44 3.51
N GLN A 53 -19.77 11.64 2.93
CA GLN A 53 -20.87 12.61 2.99
C GLN A 53 -22.14 12.04 2.35
N ARG A 54 -22.03 11.48 1.13
CA ARG A 54 -23.17 10.91 0.39
C ARG A 54 -23.87 9.79 1.17
N TYR A 55 -23.13 9.05 1.97
CA TYR A 55 -23.65 7.93 2.78
C TYR A 55 -23.87 8.30 4.26
N ASP A 56 -23.88 9.58 4.62
CA ASP A 56 -24.16 10.06 5.99
C ASP A 56 -23.23 9.44 7.05
N LEU A 57 -21.94 9.31 6.71
CA LEU A 57 -20.88 8.78 7.59
C LEU A 57 -20.02 9.88 8.22
N VAL A 58 -20.22 11.13 7.81
CA VAL A 58 -19.57 12.32 8.36
C VAL A 58 -20.62 13.38 8.67
N VAL A 59 -20.31 14.26 9.61
CA VAL A 59 -21.13 15.40 10.00
C VAL A 59 -20.28 16.67 9.94
N TRP A 60 -20.92 17.79 9.62
CA TRP A 60 -20.27 19.09 9.65
C TRP A 60 -20.24 19.62 11.08
N ASP A 61 -19.05 19.95 11.59
CA ASP A 61 -18.84 20.49 12.94
C ASP A 61 -18.05 21.79 12.85
N ASP A 62 -18.74 22.92 13.07
CA ASP A 62 -18.35 24.33 13.17
C ASP A 62 -17.35 24.94 12.15
N SER A 63 -16.54 24.15 11.45
CA SER A 63 -15.58 24.54 10.41
C SER A 63 -15.07 23.38 9.55
N ASP A 64 -15.36 22.11 9.89
CA ASP A 64 -14.80 20.96 9.19
C ASP A 64 -15.73 19.73 9.18
N TRP A 65 -15.41 18.75 8.34
CA TRP A 65 -16.11 17.46 8.31
C TRP A 65 -15.45 16.47 9.27
N ILE A 66 -16.21 16.04 10.28
CA ILE A 66 -15.77 15.02 11.23
C ILE A 66 -16.49 13.69 10.98
N ARG A 67 -15.87 12.58 11.41
CA ARG A 67 -16.53 11.27 11.38
C ARG A 67 -17.72 11.28 12.34
N LYS A 68 -18.88 10.84 11.84
CA LYS A 68 -20.10 10.71 12.64
C LYS A 68 -20.04 9.53 13.61
N TYR A 69 -19.28 8.50 13.24
CA TYR A 69 -19.13 7.26 13.99
C TYR A 69 -17.66 6.99 14.31
N SER A 70 -17.40 5.98 15.15
CA SER A 70 -16.05 5.43 15.28
C SER A 70 -15.53 4.93 13.92
N LEU A 71 -14.20 4.80 13.79
CA LEU A 71 -13.62 4.32 12.54
C LEU A 71 -14.06 2.89 12.22
N ASP A 72 -14.05 2.00 13.22
CA ASP A 72 -14.54 0.63 13.08
C ASP A 72 -15.99 0.58 12.60
N GLU A 73 -16.87 1.37 13.22
CA GLU A 73 -18.28 1.45 12.82
C GLU A 73 -18.45 2.05 11.42
N THR A 74 -17.63 3.04 11.06
CA THR A 74 -17.63 3.65 9.73
C THR A 74 -17.27 2.61 8.65
N LEU A 75 -16.25 1.80 8.90
CA LEU A 75 -15.83 0.72 7.99
C LEU A 75 -16.96 -0.32 7.83
N VAL A 76 -17.58 -0.76 8.94
CA VAL A 76 -18.70 -1.72 8.94
C VAL A 76 -19.90 -1.18 8.15
N ARG A 77 -20.29 0.08 8.38
CA ARG A 77 -21.40 0.71 7.66
C ARG A 77 -21.11 0.85 6.17
N LEU A 78 -19.88 1.20 5.80
CA LEU A 78 -19.49 1.31 4.40
C LEU A 78 -19.45 -0.06 3.71
N GLN A 79 -18.98 -1.11 4.39
CA GLN A 79 -19.07 -2.50 3.92
C GLN A 79 -20.52 -2.94 3.69
N ALA A 80 -21.42 -2.68 4.65
CA ALA A 80 -22.84 -3.00 4.51
C ALA A 80 -23.47 -2.26 3.29
N SER A 81 -23.09 -1.00 3.08
CA SER A 81 -23.50 -0.24 1.90
C SER A 81 -22.98 -0.83 0.58
N ILE A 82 -21.76 -1.39 0.57
CA ILE A 82 -21.18 -2.08 -0.60
C ILE A 82 -21.95 -3.37 -0.92
N GLN A 83 -22.36 -4.12 0.10
CA GLN A 83 -23.16 -5.34 -0.06
C GLN A 83 -24.54 -5.03 -0.66
N GLN A 84 -25.15 -3.89 -0.32
CA GLN A 84 -26.43 -3.44 -0.89
C GLN A 84 -26.30 -2.90 -2.32
N GLY A 85 -25.10 -2.48 -2.73
CA GLY A 85 -24.85 -1.97 -4.08
C GLY A 85 -23.42 -1.50 -4.26
N THR A 86 -22.61 -2.31 -4.93
CA THR A 86 -21.18 -2.03 -5.13
C THR A 86 -20.96 -0.93 -6.16
N THR A 87 -20.25 0.13 -5.78
CA THR A 87 -19.77 1.18 -6.69
C THR A 87 -18.28 1.41 -6.51
N GLN A 88 -17.62 1.99 -7.52
CA GLN A 88 -16.18 2.28 -7.45
C GLN A 88 -15.83 3.25 -6.32
N GLU A 89 -16.68 4.25 -6.07
CA GLU A 89 -16.45 5.24 -5.03
C GLU A 89 -16.49 4.60 -3.65
N LYS A 90 -17.43 3.68 -3.40
CA LYS A 90 -17.50 2.94 -2.13
C LYS A 90 -16.28 2.06 -1.93
N LEU A 91 -15.89 1.28 -2.95
CA LEU A 91 -14.71 0.42 -2.89
C LEU A 91 -13.44 1.22 -2.63
N TYR A 92 -13.29 2.35 -3.33
CA TYR A 92 -12.16 3.24 -3.13
C TYR A 92 -12.14 3.84 -1.73
N ALA A 93 -13.27 4.37 -1.25
CA ALA A 93 -13.36 4.98 0.07
C ALA A 93 -13.08 3.97 1.18
N LEU A 94 -13.58 2.74 1.05
CA LEU A 94 -13.31 1.68 2.02
C LEU A 94 -11.84 1.27 1.98
N ALA A 95 -11.26 1.10 0.80
CA ALA A 95 -9.86 0.74 0.66
C ALA A 95 -8.93 1.80 1.24
N GLU A 96 -9.21 3.08 0.98
CA GLU A 96 -8.42 4.19 1.51
C GLU A 96 -8.54 4.27 3.03
N LEU A 97 -9.75 4.25 3.60
CA LEU A 97 -9.92 4.36 5.04
C LEU A 97 -9.30 3.18 5.80
N ALA A 98 -9.48 1.96 5.30
CA ALA A 98 -8.86 0.79 5.90
C ALA A 98 -7.33 0.85 5.81
N PHE A 99 -6.77 1.34 4.71
CA PHE A 99 -5.32 1.52 4.58
C PHE A 99 -4.77 2.55 5.58
N LEU A 100 -5.44 3.69 5.73
CA LEU A 100 -5.05 4.72 6.69
C LEU A 100 -5.14 4.21 8.13
N ASP A 101 -6.21 3.47 8.46
CA ASP A 101 -6.36 2.83 9.77
C ASP A 101 -5.23 1.82 10.04
N ALA A 102 -4.90 1.00 9.04
CA ALA A 102 -3.82 0.01 9.15
C ALA A 102 -2.47 0.65 9.44
N GLN A 103 -2.19 1.84 8.88
CA GLN A 103 -0.97 2.59 9.18
C GLN A 103 -0.94 3.03 10.64
N THR A 104 -2.03 3.63 11.13
CA THR A 104 -2.12 4.05 12.54
C THR A 104 -1.99 2.88 13.50
N LEU A 105 -2.67 1.76 13.22
CA LEU A 105 -2.57 0.55 14.05
C LEU A 105 -1.16 -0.05 14.05
N LEU A 106 -0.44 0.04 12.93
CA LEU A 106 0.94 -0.43 12.86
C LEU A 106 1.88 0.48 13.64
N ASP A 107 1.69 1.81 13.57
CA ASP A 107 2.42 2.79 14.36
C ASP A 107 2.15 2.62 15.87
N ASP A 108 0.94 2.18 16.24
CA ASP A 108 0.51 1.87 17.60
C ASP A 108 0.89 0.44 18.09
N ASP A 109 1.79 -0.25 17.37
CA ASP A 109 2.27 -1.61 17.69
C ASP A 109 1.15 -2.67 17.80
N GLN A 110 0.11 -2.56 16.96
CA GLN A 110 -0.99 -3.52 16.85
C GLN A 110 -0.96 -4.30 15.52
N PRO A 111 0.09 -5.11 15.25
CA PRO A 111 0.33 -5.70 13.93
C PRO A 111 -0.79 -6.64 13.47
N HIS A 112 -1.44 -7.39 14.37
CA HIS A 112 -2.56 -8.27 13.98
C HIS A 112 -3.77 -7.48 13.49
N ARG A 113 -4.16 -6.39 14.18
CA ARG A 113 -5.26 -5.53 13.72
C ARG A 113 -4.88 -4.76 12.45
N ALA A 114 -3.62 -4.32 12.35
CA ALA A 114 -3.11 -3.72 11.13
C ALA A 114 -3.19 -4.70 9.95
N LEU A 115 -2.87 -5.99 10.14
CA LEU A 115 -3.00 -7.03 9.12
C LEU A 115 -4.45 -7.19 8.64
N GLU A 116 -5.43 -7.21 9.55
CA GLU A 116 -6.86 -7.24 9.17
C GLU A 116 -7.24 -6.03 8.32
N ARG A 117 -6.78 -4.83 8.69
CA ARG A 117 -7.09 -3.58 7.98
C ARG A 117 -6.36 -3.47 6.63
N TYR A 118 -5.09 -3.88 6.54
CA TYR A 118 -4.39 -3.99 5.26
C TYR A 118 -5.06 -5.02 4.35
N THR A 119 -5.55 -6.14 4.89
CA THR A 119 -6.27 -7.14 4.10
C THR A 119 -7.62 -6.59 3.61
N LEU A 120 -8.34 -5.84 4.45
CA LEU A 120 -9.56 -5.16 4.05
C LEU A 120 -9.30 -4.15 2.90
N ALA A 121 -8.24 -3.36 3.02
CA ALA A 121 -7.84 -2.41 1.98
C ALA A 121 -7.47 -3.12 0.68
N LEU A 122 -6.68 -4.19 0.78
CA LEU A 122 -6.22 -5.01 -0.33
C LEU A 122 -7.38 -5.61 -1.12
N VAL A 123 -8.33 -6.26 -0.46
CA VAL A 123 -9.48 -6.92 -1.12
C VAL A 123 -10.36 -5.90 -1.84
N ASN A 124 -10.63 -4.75 -1.22
CA ASN A 124 -11.47 -3.72 -1.85
C ASN A 124 -10.75 -2.99 -2.99
N ALA A 125 -9.44 -2.77 -2.86
CA ALA A 125 -8.63 -2.25 -3.96
C ALA A 125 -8.56 -3.26 -5.12
N TYR A 126 -8.46 -4.57 -4.83
CA TYR A 126 -8.52 -5.62 -5.83
C TYR A 126 -9.86 -5.60 -6.58
N GLU A 127 -11.00 -5.57 -5.87
CA GLU A 127 -12.31 -5.45 -6.52
C GLU A 127 -12.37 -4.19 -7.39
N PHE A 128 -11.96 -3.03 -6.88
CA PHE A 128 -11.90 -1.82 -7.69
C PHE A 128 -11.10 -2.02 -8.99
N LEU A 129 -9.91 -2.60 -8.89
CA LEU A 129 -8.94 -2.73 -9.99
C LEU A 129 -9.27 -3.83 -11.00
N PHE A 130 -9.97 -4.88 -10.57
CA PHE A 130 -10.14 -6.08 -11.38
C PHE A 130 -11.60 -6.47 -11.68
N THR A 131 -12.62 -5.96 -10.96
CA THR A 131 -14.01 -6.32 -11.31
C THR A 131 -14.34 -5.86 -12.75
N PRO A 132 -14.85 -6.74 -13.63
CA PRO A 132 -15.12 -6.39 -15.04
C PRO A 132 -16.13 -5.24 -15.23
N ARG A 133 -17.11 -5.13 -14.32
CA ARG A 133 -18.16 -4.10 -14.36
C ARG A 133 -17.62 -2.66 -14.35
N PHE A 134 -16.39 -2.47 -13.86
CA PHE A 134 -15.73 -1.17 -13.76
C PHE A 134 -14.72 -0.93 -14.88
N GLN A 135 -14.57 -1.86 -15.82
CA GLN A 135 -13.56 -1.76 -16.87
C GLN A 135 -13.68 -0.48 -17.70
N HIS A 136 -14.90 -0.05 -18.03
CA HIS A 136 -15.13 1.14 -18.85
C HIS A 136 -14.93 2.46 -18.12
N SER A 137 -15.05 2.45 -16.79
CA SER A 137 -14.89 3.65 -15.95
C SER A 137 -13.48 3.77 -15.34
N ARG A 138 -12.67 2.71 -15.39
CA ARG A 138 -11.25 2.75 -14.99
C ARG A 138 -10.42 3.44 -16.06
N ASN A 139 -9.86 4.58 -15.72
CA ASN A 139 -8.90 5.30 -16.55
C ASN A 139 -7.50 5.26 -15.91
N PRO A 140 -6.49 4.61 -16.53
CA PRO A 140 -5.11 4.57 -16.02
C PRO A 140 -4.46 5.94 -15.81
N TYR A 141 -4.98 6.98 -16.48
CA TYR A 141 -4.50 8.35 -16.35
C TYR A 141 -5.24 9.16 -15.27
N ASP A 142 -6.28 8.60 -14.63
CA ASP A 142 -6.94 9.23 -13.48
C ASP A 142 -6.03 9.10 -12.24
N PRO A 143 -5.73 10.21 -11.53
CA PRO A 143 -5.05 10.16 -10.25
C PRO A 143 -5.64 9.14 -9.26
N GLN A 144 -6.95 8.91 -9.25
CA GLN A 144 -7.58 7.91 -8.39
C GLN A 144 -7.15 6.48 -8.74
N PHE A 145 -6.98 6.18 -10.03
CA PHE A 145 -6.50 4.87 -10.46
C PHE A 145 -5.04 4.66 -10.03
N GLN A 146 -4.21 5.70 -10.10
CA GLN A 146 -2.83 5.61 -9.61
C GLN A 146 -2.79 5.41 -8.09
N GLU A 147 -3.67 6.10 -7.37
CA GLU A 147 -3.76 6.00 -5.92
C GLU A 147 -4.25 4.62 -5.45
N ILE A 148 -5.27 4.06 -6.08
CA ILE A 148 -5.78 2.73 -5.70
C ILE A 148 -4.79 1.61 -6.06
N CYS A 149 -4.03 1.74 -7.16
CA CYS A 149 -2.89 0.85 -7.43
C CYS A 149 -1.84 0.93 -6.32
N ARG A 150 -1.55 2.13 -5.82
CA ARG A 150 -0.60 2.33 -4.71
C ARG A 150 -1.13 1.72 -3.41
N ILE A 151 -2.40 1.94 -3.07
CA ILE A 151 -3.05 1.32 -1.90
C ILE A 151 -2.99 -0.20 -2.02
N TYR A 152 -3.33 -0.77 -3.18
CA TYR A 152 -3.24 -2.21 -3.43
C TYR A 152 -1.82 -2.75 -3.18
N ASN A 153 -0.82 -2.17 -3.85
CA ASN A 153 0.57 -2.63 -3.75
C ASN A 153 1.11 -2.49 -2.31
N GLN A 154 0.89 -1.34 -1.66
CA GLN A 154 1.39 -1.10 -0.30
C GLN A 154 0.66 -1.95 0.74
N SER A 155 -0.66 -2.16 0.60
CA SER A 155 -1.40 -3.02 1.52
C SER A 155 -0.92 -4.47 1.44
N LEU A 156 -0.70 -4.97 0.23
CA LEU A 156 -0.17 -6.33 0.01
C LEU A 156 1.24 -6.47 0.61
N GLU A 157 2.11 -5.50 0.33
CA GLU A 157 3.46 -5.47 0.88
C GLU A 157 3.46 -5.50 2.41
N GLN A 158 2.70 -4.61 3.05
CA GLN A 158 2.64 -4.53 4.51
C GLN A 158 2.01 -5.78 5.13
N ALA A 159 0.94 -6.31 4.55
CA ALA A 159 0.36 -7.58 4.99
C ALA A 159 1.42 -8.71 4.94
N MET A 160 2.16 -8.82 3.83
CA MET A 160 3.22 -9.82 3.70
C MET A 160 4.37 -9.60 4.70
N ARG A 161 4.76 -8.35 4.99
CA ARG A 161 5.79 -8.03 5.99
C ARG A 161 5.37 -8.45 7.40
N ILE A 162 4.13 -8.17 7.79
CA ILE A 162 3.59 -8.58 9.09
C ILE A 162 3.60 -10.12 9.18
N MET A 163 3.13 -10.81 8.14
CA MET A 163 3.15 -12.29 8.06
C MET A 163 4.58 -12.87 8.04
N ALA A 164 5.56 -12.14 7.50
CA ALA A 164 6.99 -12.48 7.52
C ALA A 164 7.59 -12.37 8.91
N GLY A 165 7.26 -11.30 9.64
CA GLY A 165 7.74 -11.04 11.00
C GLY A 165 7.42 -12.19 11.96
N ASP A 166 6.27 -12.83 11.78
CA ASP A 166 5.83 -13.99 12.56
C ASP A 166 6.57 -15.30 12.20
N LYS A 167 7.58 -15.25 11.32
CA LYS A 167 8.38 -16.40 10.81
C LYS A 167 7.54 -17.48 10.11
N GLN A 168 6.36 -17.11 9.59
CA GLN A 168 5.41 -18.08 9.06
C GLN A 168 5.50 -18.30 7.54
N LEU A 169 6.24 -17.45 6.79
CA LEU A 169 6.23 -17.51 5.32
C LEU A 169 6.99 -18.77 4.83
N ARG A 170 6.26 -19.87 4.68
CA ARG A 170 6.76 -21.15 4.17
C ARG A 170 5.89 -21.59 3.00
N ASP A 171 6.49 -22.37 2.11
CA ASP A 171 5.76 -22.93 0.98
C ASP A 171 4.57 -23.77 1.48
N GLY A 172 3.43 -23.63 0.81
CA GLY A 172 2.22 -24.38 1.14
C GLY A 172 1.48 -23.91 2.40
N THR A 173 1.99 -22.93 3.15
CA THR A 173 1.28 -22.35 4.29
C THR A 173 0.04 -21.60 3.80
N THR A 174 -1.10 -21.88 4.44
CA THR A 174 -2.33 -21.11 4.28
C THR A 174 -2.57 -20.27 5.51
N TYR A 175 -2.76 -18.97 5.30
CA TYR A 175 -3.09 -18.01 6.34
C TYR A 175 -4.55 -17.65 6.24
N SER A 176 -5.25 -17.77 7.36
CA SER A 176 -6.63 -17.32 7.49
C SER A 176 -6.65 -15.97 8.18
N ILE A 177 -7.10 -14.94 7.47
CA ILE A 177 -7.23 -13.59 7.99
C ILE A 177 -8.72 -13.27 8.09
N SER A 178 -9.16 -12.94 9.29
CA SER A 178 -10.54 -12.50 9.54
C SER A 178 -10.67 -11.03 9.12
N VAL A 179 -11.64 -10.74 8.26
CA VAL A 179 -11.93 -9.39 7.77
C VAL A 179 -13.42 -9.15 7.98
N GLY A 180 -13.77 -8.60 9.14
CA GLY A 180 -15.17 -8.51 9.57
C GLY A 180 -15.79 -9.91 9.70
N GLU A 181 -16.90 -10.16 9.00
CA GLU A 181 -17.56 -11.48 8.96
C GLU A 181 -16.97 -12.43 7.90
N GLN A 182 -16.03 -11.96 7.07
CA GLN A 182 -15.43 -12.74 6.00
C GLN A 182 -14.08 -13.30 6.42
N GLN A 183 -13.75 -14.49 5.92
CA GLN A 183 -12.43 -15.10 6.11
C GLN A 183 -11.70 -15.11 4.77
N VAL A 184 -10.54 -14.45 4.72
CA VAL A 184 -9.65 -14.42 3.56
C VAL A 184 -8.56 -15.44 3.78
N ASN A 185 -8.47 -16.43 2.90
CA ASN A 185 -7.41 -17.45 2.94
C ASN A 185 -6.33 -17.13 1.92
N VAL A 186 -5.11 -16.85 2.40
CA VAL A 186 -3.94 -16.58 1.57
C VAL A 186 -3.04 -17.79 1.59
N GLN A 187 -2.85 -18.43 0.43
CA GLN A 187 -1.91 -19.55 0.31
C GLN A 187 -0.62 -19.08 -0.35
N LEU A 188 0.51 -19.36 0.29
CA LEU A 188 1.83 -19.15 -0.31
C LEU A 188 2.21 -20.35 -1.18
N ARG A 189 2.66 -20.07 -2.39
CA ARG A 189 3.21 -21.08 -3.30
C ARG A 189 4.53 -20.57 -3.86
N PHE A 190 5.60 -21.30 -3.59
CA PHE A 190 6.90 -21.04 -4.18
C PHE A 190 7.14 -21.99 -5.37
N PRO A 191 7.98 -21.58 -6.34
CA PRO A 191 8.42 -22.49 -7.38
C PRO A 191 9.10 -23.73 -6.77
N PRO A 192 8.99 -24.91 -7.40
CA PRO A 192 9.60 -26.14 -6.90
C PRO A 192 11.10 -25.97 -6.61
N GLN A 193 11.59 -26.64 -5.55
CA GLN A 193 13.02 -26.64 -5.14
C GLN A 193 13.56 -25.29 -4.64
N THR A 194 12.69 -24.33 -4.35
CA THR A 194 13.09 -23.03 -3.81
C THR A 194 13.24 -23.12 -2.28
N GLN A 195 14.47 -23.04 -1.77
CA GLN A 195 14.72 -22.76 -0.35
C GLN A 195 14.92 -21.25 -0.17
N LEU A 196 13.89 -20.57 0.32
CA LEU A 196 13.98 -19.14 0.65
C LEU A 196 14.66 -18.99 2.01
N ALA A 197 15.88 -18.47 2.01
CA ALA A 197 16.58 -18.09 3.24
C ALA A 197 15.96 -16.83 3.86
N GLU A 198 15.59 -15.87 3.03
CA GLU A 198 15.01 -14.59 3.44
C GLU A 198 14.10 -14.05 2.33
N LEU A 199 12.96 -13.47 2.70
CA LEU A 199 12.11 -12.71 1.78
C LEU A 199 12.46 -11.22 1.92
N LYS A 200 12.86 -10.60 0.81
CA LYS A 200 13.06 -9.14 0.70
C LYS A 200 12.14 -8.56 -0.36
N PHE A 201 11.65 -7.35 -0.13
CA PHE A 201 10.78 -6.65 -1.06
C PHE A 201 11.64 -5.75 -1.95
N VAL A 202 11.33 -5.60 -3.24
CA VAL A 202 12.11 -4.69 -4.11
C VAL A 202 11.91 -3.24 -3.67
N SER A 203 10.79 -2.93 -3.00
CA SER A 203 10.52 -1.64 -2.35
C SER A 203 11.57 -1.24 -1.31
N ASP A 204 12.27 -2.21 -0.69
CA ASP A 204 13.38 -1.98 0.24
C ASP A 204 14.58 -1.35 -0.47
N PHE A 205 14.61 -1.38 -1.80
CA PHE A 205 15.74 -0.93 -2.61
C PHE A 205 15.36 0.24 -3.52
N ARG A 206 16.32 1.11 -3.75
CA ARG A 206 16.21 2.20 -4.73
C ARG A 206 17.36 2.13 -5.70
N ILE A 207 17.02 2.19 -6.98
CA ILE A 207 18.02 2.39 -8.03
C ILE A 207 18.52 3.84 -8.00
N GLN A 208 19.83 4.02 -7.82
CA GLN A 208 20.52 5.30 -7.97
C GLN A 208 21.18 5.39 -9.34
N LYS A 209 21.56 6.60 -9.77
CA LYS A 209 22.33 6.87 -11.01
C LYS A 209 21.60 6.57 -12.34
N LEU A 210 20.35 6.07 -12.33
CA LEU A 210 19.47 5.97 -13.50
C LEU A 210 18.48 7.14 -13.56
N LEU A 211 18.37 7.76 -14.74
CA LEU A 211 17.43 8.87 -14.99
C LEU A 211 15.98 8.37 -14.82
N ARG A 212 15.18 9.09 -14.03
CA ARG A 212 13.81 8.70 -13.65
C ARG A 212 12.76 8.90 -14.76
N HIS A 213 13.18 9.18 -16.00
CA HIS A 213 12.30 9.65 -17.07
C HIS A 213 11.32 8.58 -17.59
N HIS A 214 11.53 7.30 -17.28
CA HIS A 214 10.66 6.20 -17.71
C HIS A 214 10.24 5.32 -16.53
N ARG A 215 9.36 5.82 -15.67
CA ARG A 215 8.65 4.99 -14.67
C ARG A 215 7.23 4.77 -15.14
N THR A 216 6.86 3.51 -15.34
CA THR A 216 5.46 3.10 -15.53
C THR A 216 4.86 2.74 -14.18
N PHE A 217 3.70 3.31 -13.87
CA PHE A 217 2.91 2.85 -12.73
C PHE A 217 2.30 1.50 -13.08
N GLY A 218 2.41 0.54 -12.16
CA GLY A 218 1.99 -0.83 -12.39
C GLY A 218 1.47 -1.49 -11.13
N LEU A 219 0.81 -2.62 -11.33
CA LEU A 219 0.34 -3.51 -10.28
C LEU A 219 1.41 -4.55 -9.98
N GLY A 220 1.65 -4.77 -8.69
CA GLY A 220 2.67 -5.69 -8.20
C GLY A 220 3.24 -5.19 -6.88
N VAL A 221 3.54 -6.13 -5.99
CA VAL A 221 4.36 -5.83 -4.82
C VAL A 221 5.72 -5.36 -5.37
N PRO A 222 6.18 -4.15 -5.04
CA PRO A 222 7.55 -3.77 -5.33
C PRO A 222 8.44 -4.64 -4.46
#